data_AF-A0A2A2H9R8-F1
#
_entry.id   AF-A0A2A2H9R8-F1
#
_cell.length_a   1.000
_cell.length_b   1.000
_cell.length_c   1.000
_cell.angle_alpha   90.00
_cell.angle_beta   90.00
_cell.angle_gamma   90.00
#
_symmetry.space_group_name_H-M   'P 1'
#
loop_
_entity.id
_entity.type
_entity.pdbx_description
1 polymer ?
#
loop_
_entity_poly.entity_id
_entity_poly.type
_entity_poly.pdbx_seq_one_letter_code
_entity_poly.pdbx_strand_id
1 'polypeptide(L)'
;MEYDLLKEGKLIIISGSKTSGGFVVSRLGLIKQSIMKGLLTDYPNIEDYSLPEGKCVKYKGRHYCWVNINTNGILKLPEETAKCFDVKKNDKLLSIR
;
A
#
# COMPACT_ATOMS: atom_id res chain seq x y z
N MET A 1 -4.22 21.29 -7.90
CA MET A 1 -5.24 20.30 -7.51
C MET A 1 -4.50 19.04 -7.09
N GLU A 2 -4.04 19.04 -5.84
CA GLU A 2 -3.06 18.10 -5.33
C GLU A 2 -3.75 16.95 -4.59
N TYR A 3 -3.38 15.73 -5.00
CA TYR A 3 -3.65 14.45 -4.36
C TYR A 3 -5.13 14.04 -4.19
N ASP A 4 -5.68 13.56 -5.29
CA ASP A 4 -6.90 12.73 -5.39
C ASP A 4 -6.75 11.35 -4.65
N LEU A 5 -5.66 11.16 -3.88
CA LEU A 5 -5.40 9.99 -3.03
C LEU A 5 -6.43 9.84 -1.90
N LEU A 6 -6.96 10.96 -1.41
CA LEU A 6 -7.94 10.99 -0.31
C LEU A 6 -9.36 10.64 -0.75
N LYS A 7 -9.63 10.55 -2.06
CA LYS A 7 -10.98 10.40 -2.60
C LYS A 7 -11.53 8.98 -2.44
N GLU A 8 -10.66 7.98 -2.52
CA GLU A 8 -11.03 6.57 -2.26
C GLU A 8 -10.87 6.17 -0.79
N GLY A 9 -10.10 6.95 0.00
CA GLY A 9 -9.80 6.64 1.40
C GLY A 9 -9.01 5.34 1.61
N LYS A 10 -8.62 4.64 0.55
CA LYS A 10 -7.95 3.34 0.60
C LYS A 10 -6.77 3.33 -0.36
N LEU A 11 -5.64 2.83 0.15
CA LEU A 11 -4.37 2.79 -0.58
C LEU A 11 -3.75 1.41 -0.48
N ILE A 12 -3.10 0.99 -1.55
CA ILE A 12 -2.26 -0.21 -1.63
C ILE A 12 -0.82 0.19 -1.38
N ILE A 13 -0.20 -0.41 -0.38
CA ILE A 13 1.21 -0.28 -0.06
C ILE A 13 1.99 -1.43 -0.69
N ILE A 14 3.16 -1.12 -1.21
CA ILE A 14 4.08 -2.03 -1.86
C ILE A 14 5.45 -1.86 -1.23
N SER A 15 6.08 -2.94 -0.78
CA SER A 15 7.42 -2.87 -0.19
C SER A 15 8.44 -2.42 -1.23
N GLY A 16 9.20 -1.38 -0.90
CA GLY A 16 10.34 -0.95 -1.69
C GLY A 16 11.52 -1.90 -1.56
N SER A 17 12.55 -1.67 -2.37
CA SER A 17 13.77 -2.48 -2.36
C SER A 17 14.53 -2.32 -1.04
N LYS A 18 15.14 -3.43 -0.59
CA LYS A 18 15.96 -3.54 0.63
C LYS A 18 17.06 -2.48 0.78
N THR A 19 17.49 -1.86 -0.33
CA THR A 19 18.64 -0.95 -0.40
C THR A 19 18.31 0.50 -0.04
N SER A 20 17.08 0.98 -0.26
CA SER A 20 16.70 2.37 0.04
C SER A 20 15.83 2.50 1.29
N GLY A 21 15.24 1.40 1.77
CA GLY A 21 14.20 1.47 2.78
C GLY A 21 12.93 2.13 2.23
N GLY A 22 11.78 1.75 2.76
CA GLY A 22 10.51 2.40 2.45
C GLY A 22 9.56 1.58 1.57
N PHE A 23 8.46 2.23 1.22
CA PHE A 23 7.34 1.61 0.54
C PHE A 23 6.67 2.59 -0.42
N VAL A 24 6.07 2.04 -1.46
CA VAL A 24 5.31 2.80 -2.45
C VAL A 24 3.84 2.65 -2.12
N VAL A 25 3.10 3.75 -2.11
CA VAL A 25 1.64 3.73 -1.97
C VAL A 25 0.99 4.04 -3.32
N SER A 26 -0.07 3.32 -3.65
CA SER A 26 -0.84 3.52 -4.88
C SER A 26 -2.32 3.30 -4.62
N ARG A 27 -3.18 3.81 -5.51
CA ARG A 27 -4.62 3.59 -5.40
C ARG A 27 -5.02 2.28 -6.07
N LEU A 28 -6.07 1.63 -5.57
CA LEU A 28 -6.60 0.43 -6.19
C LEU A 28 -6.98 0.68 -7.66
N GLY A 29 -7.61 1.83 -7.96
CA GLY A 29 -7.94 2.20 -9.34
C GLY A 29 -6.72 2.38 -10.27
N LEU A 30 -5.56 2.79 -9.74
CA LEU A 30 -4.31 2.86 -10.51
C LEU A 30 -3.72 1.46 -10.74
N ILE A 31 -3.76 0.59 -9.73
CA ILE A 31 -3.32 -0.81 -9.85
C ILE A 31 -4.16 -1.55 -10.91
N LYS A 32 -5.48 -1.37 -10.91
CA LYS A 32 -6.41 -1.94 -11.91
C LYS A 32 -6.05 -1.55 -13.34
N GLN A 33 -5.61 -0.30 -13.54
CA GLN A 33 -5.21 0.22 -14.85
C GLN A 33 -3.74 -0.03 -15.20
N SER A 34 -2.94 -0.53 -14.25
CA SER A 34 -1.51 -0.76 -14.43
C SER A 34 -1.18 -2.21 -14.79
N ILE A 35 0.09 -2.44 -15.13
CA ILE A 35 0.67 -3.77 -15.33
C ILE A 35 0.53 -4.65 -14.07
N MET A 36 0.34 -4.03 -12.90
CA MET A 36 0.11 -4.70 -11.61
C MET A 36 -1.31 -5.23 -11.40
N LYS A 37 -2.24 -5.11 -12.36
CA LYS A 37 -3.60 -5.68 -12.24
C LYS A 37 -3.62 -7.18 -11.91
N GLY A 38 -2.57 -7.93 -12.30
CA GLY A 38 -2.45 -9.35 -11.97
C GLY A 38 -2.37 -9.63 -10.46
N LEU A 39 -1.93 -8.66 -9.64
CA LEU A 39 -2.02 -8.76 -8.19
C LEU A 39 -3.47 -8.95 -7.74
N LEU A 40 -4.41 -8.21 -8.35
CA LEU A 40 -5.83 -8.26 -7.98
C LEU A 40 -6.49 -9.55 -8.45
N THR A 41 -5.97 -10.16 -9.51
CA THR A 41 -6.40 -11.49 -9.97
C THR A 41 -5.96 -12.59 -9.01
N ASP A 42 -4.72 -12.51 -8.50
CA ASP A 42 -4.15 -13.51 -7.57
C ASP A 42 -4.64 -13.29 -6.13
N TYR A 43 -4.85 -12.03 -5.74
CA TYR A 43 -5.32 -11.56 -4.44
C TYR A 43 -6.59 -10.72 -4.58
N PRO A 44 -7.74 -11.32 -4.95
CA PRO A 44 -9.01 -10.61 -5.05
C PRO A 44 -9.47 -10.06 -3.69
N ASN A 45 -8.99 -10.63 -2.58
CA ASN A 45 -9.21 -10.16 -1.23
C ASN A 45 -8.62 -8.76 -0.95
N ILE A 46 -7.63 -8.31 -1.71
CA ILE A 46 -7.14 -6.91 -1.65
C ILE A 46 -8.13 -5.98 -2.35
N GLU A 47 -8.66 -6.40 -3.50
CA GLU A 47 -9.62 -5.61 -4.27
C GLU A 47 -10.96 -5.47 -3.54
N ASP A 48 -11.43 -6.56 -2.95
CA ASP A 48 -12.67 -6.63 -2.19
C ASP A 48 -12.51 -6.07 -0.76
N TYR A 49 -11.29 -5.74 -0.34
CA TYR A 49 -10.95 -5.32 1.03
C TYR A 49 -11.34 -6.36 2.11
N SER A 50 -11.54 -7.61 1.71
CA SER A 50 -11.76 -8.76 2.59
C SER A 50 -10.50 -9.15 3.39
N LEU A 51 -9.32 -8.76 2.90
CA LEU A 51 -8.07 -8.91 3.64
C LEU A 51 -8.06 -7.94 4.84
N PRO A 52 -7.53 -8.30 6.03
CA PRO A 52 -7.41 -7.34 7.12
C PRO A 52 -6.54 -6.13 6.75
N GLU A 53 -6.91 -4.95 7.26
CA GLU A 53 -6.16 -3.71 7.03
C GLU A 53 -4.70 -3.88 7.45
N GLY A 54 -3.79 -3.47 6.57
CA GLY A 54 -2.36 -3.57 6.75
C GLY A 54 -1.80 -4.99 6.61
N LYS A 55 -2.60 -6.03 6.36
CA LYS A 55 -2.05 -7.38 6.22
C LYS A 55 -1.11 -7.48 5.03
N CYS A 56 0.14 -7.86 5.29
CA CYS A 56 1.14 -8.08 4.24
C CYS A 56 0.91 -9.42 3.54
N VAL A 57 0.75 -9.36 2.23
CA VAL A 57 0.79 -10.52 1.33
C VAL A 57 2.04 -10.46 0.47
N LYS A 58 2.56 -11.61 0.07
CA LYS A 58 3.74 -11.68 -0.77
C LYS A 58 3.34 -12.04 -2.19
N TYR A 59 3.62 -11.15 -3.14
CA TYR A 59 3.36 -11.38 -4.56
C TYR A 59 4.61 -11.04 -5.37
N LYS A 60 5.04 -11.97 -6.25
CA LYS A 60 6.26 -11.81 -7.08
C LYS A 60 7.49 -11.29 -6.32
N GLY A 61 7.69 -11.76 -5.09
CA GLY A 61 8.84 -11.40 -4.26
C GLY A 61 8.76 -10.03 -3.59
N ARG A 62 7.64 -9.31 -3.72
CA ARG A 62 7.36 -8.04 -3.02
C ARG A 62 6.21 -8.23 -2.04
N HIS A 63 6.20 -7.46 -0.95
CA HIS A 63 5.08 -7.42 -0.02
C HIS A 63 4.08 -6.35 -0.46
N TYR A 64 2.81 -6.67 -0.32
CA TYR A 64 1.70 -5.79 -0.62
C TYR A 64 0.76 -5.76 0.57
N CYS A 65 0.18 -4.63 0.90
CA CYS A 65 -0.95 -4.56 1.82
C CYS A 65 -1.88 -3.43 1.38
N TRP A 66 -3.09 -3.40 1.92
CA TRP A 66 -3.97 -2.24 1.76
C TRP A 66 -4.17 -1.57 3.11
N VAL A 67 -4.32 -0.25 3.12
CA VAL A 67 -4.62 0.53 4.32
C VAL A 67 -5.63 1.63 4.03
N ASN A 68 -6.36 2.05 5.06
CA ASN A 68 -7.15 3.26 5.00
C ASN A 68 -6.27 4.50 5.24
N ILE A 69 -6.55 5.57 4.49
CA ILE A 69 -5.95 6.89 4.67
C ILE A 69 -7.02 7.86 5.15
N ASN A 70 -6.76 8.51 6.29
CA ASN A 70 -7.66 9.55 6.79
C ASN A 70 -7.61 10.80 5.91
N THR A 71 -8.63 11.65 5.99
CA THR A 71 -8.69 12.97 5.35
C THR A 71 -7.51 13.88 5.67
N ASN A 72 -6.83 13.65 6.79
CA ASN A 72 -5.58 14.33 7.15
C ASN A 72 -4.33 13.82 6.39
N GLY A 73 -4.48 12.86 5.48
CA GLY A 73 -3.35 12.20 4.81
C GLY A 73 -2.57 11.24 5.71
N ILE A 74 -3.13 10.88 6.87
CA ILE A 74 -2.50 9.97 7.84
C ILE A 74 -3.02 8.56 7.60
N LEU A 75 -2.12 7.67 7.20
CA LEU A 75 -2.35 6.23 7.16
C LEU A 75 -1.89 5.58 8.47
N LYS A 76 -2.64 4.59 8.93
CA LYS A 76 -2.26 3.78 10.09
C LYS A 76 -1.82 2.41 9.60
N LEU A 77 -0.66 1.97 10.06
CA LEU A 77 -0.12 0.65 9.77
C LEU A 77 -0.08 -0.16 11.06
N PRO A 78 -0.50 -1.43 11.03
CA PRO A 78 -0.23 -2.36 12.11
C PRO A 78 1.28 -2.48 12.33
N GLU A 79 1.70 -2.76 13.57
CA GLU A 79 3.12 -2.93 13.87
C GLU A 79 3.73 -4.12 13.11
N GLU A 80 2.97 -5.20 12.93
CA GLU A 80 3.39 -6.38 12.15
C GLU A 80 3.70 -5.99 10.69
N THR A 81 2.86 -5.14 10.12
CA THR A 81 3.00 -4.57 8.78
C THR A 81 4.25 -3.71 8.68
N ALA A 82 4.43 -2.79 9.64
CA ALA A 82 5.61 -1.94 9.71
C ALA A 82 6.90 -2.77 9.78
N LYS A 83 6.91 -3.87 10.55
CA LYS A 83 8.02 -4.84 10.58
C LYS A 83 8.24 -5.54 9.24
N CYS A 84 7.18 -5.97 8.55
CA CYS A 84 7.28 -6.57 7.22
C CYS A 84 7.87 -5.62 6.16
N PHE A 85 7.59 -4.33 6.27
CA PHE A 85 8.11 -3.30 5.38
C PHE A 85 9.42 -2.67 5.86
N ASP A 86 9.95 -3.12 7.00
CA ASP A 86 11.15 -2.57 7.65
C ASP A 86 11.08 -1.04 7.86
N VAL A 87 9.88 -0.51 8.13
CA VAL A 87 9.65 0.93 8.34
C VAL A 87 9.49 1.25 9.81
N LYS A 88 10.10 2.35 10.24
CA LYS A 88 9.90 2.90 11.57
C LYS A 88 8.67 3.79 11.59
N LYS A 89 7.94 3.76 12.72
CA LYS A 89 6.92 4.78 13.00
C LYS A 89 7.56 6.16 12.84
N ASN A 90 6.91 7.07 12.11
CA ASN A 90 7.38 8.43 11.79
C ASN A 90 8.35 8.58 10.60
N ASP A 91 8.52 7.54 9.77
CA ASP A 91 9.23 7.68 8.49
C ASP A 91 8.44 8.59 7.52
N LYS A 92 9.12 9.55 6.87
CA LYS A 92 8.48 10.46 5.92
C LYS A 92 8.35 9.78 4.57
N LEU A 93 7.11 9.66 4.11
CA LEU A 93 6.81 9.04 2.84
C LEU A 93 7.23 9.92 1.66
N LEU A 94 8.14 9.40 0.85
CA LEU A 94 8.44 9.94 -0.47
C LEU A 94 7.39 9.42 -1.45
N SER A 95 6.43 10.26 -1.80
CA SER A 95 5.52 10.02 -2.92
C SER A 95 6.28 10.23 -4.23
N ILE A 96 6.72 9.14 -4.86
CA ILE A 96 7.39 9.20 -6.17
C ILE A 96 6.33 9.01 -7.27
N ARG A 97 6.28 9.93 -8.24
CA ARG A 97 5.32 9.97 -9.36
C ARG A 97 5.62 8.94 -10.44
#